data_AF-A0A9Y2AEJ5-F1
#
_entry.id   AF-A0A9Y2AEJ5-F1
#
_cell.length_a   1.000
_cell.length_b   1.000
_cell.length_c   1.000
_cell.angle_alpha   90.00
_cell.angle_beta   90.00
_cell.angle_gamma   90.00
#
_symmetry.space_group_name_H-M   'P 1'
#
loop_
_entity.id
_entity.type
_entity.pdbx_description
1 polymer ?
#
loop_
_entity_poly.entity_id
_entity_poly.type
_entity_poly.pdbx_seq_one_letter_code
_entity_poly.pdbx_strand_id
1 'polypeptide(L)'
;MRKIIPVGATAVAMSLLLTGCGSSGWDSVEMTEEPAPGKAPAVTFETPMKVEETQTKVLKEGGGSEIDAGDNIMLQAALYKGSDGSSLGDTYSKGSGQVLTVNDQLKESLPQMYDALSNAQEGEVIAYSSPETSGKAEDGDDSTSVEVYEVTKKLLPPLNEEMKTPAKGMPKVTQDDKGTPTIQKPSGPEPTKLKTDVLIEGDGETVSASDTVVANYVGVRWEDGKPFDSSYEKGTPVSFPLDNVIVGWKEGLAGQKVGSRVEIVIPTSKAYGTEKELGKDAQYPAGSLVFVVDILGRTDTPDPAKQSPSAAPSASSAPSAGASSSGR
;
A
#
# COMPACT_ATOMS: atom_id res chain seq x y z
N MET A 1 43.50 -14.48 29.28
CA MET A 1 42.33 -14.75 30.14
C MET A 1 41.19 -13.85 29.69
N ARG A 2 40.26 -14.39 28.88
CA ARG A 2 39.07 -13.68 28.39
C ARG A 2 38.00 -13.72 29.48
N LYS A 3 37.57 -12.57 30.00
CA LYS A 3 36.43 -12.47 30.92
C LYS A 3 35.18 -12.19 30.09
N ILE A 4 34.28 -13.16 30.11
CA ILE A 4 32.92 -13.10 29.55
C ILE A 4 32.05 -12.40 30.61
N ILE A 5 31.34 -11.34 30.22
CA ILE A 5 30.34 -10.65 31.04
C ILE A 5 28.97 -11.08 30.51
N PRO A 6 28.03 -11.59 31.34
CA PRO A 6 26.71 -11.97 30.87
C PRO A 6 25.81 -10.73 30.71
N VAL A 7 25.14 -10.67 29.56
CA VAL A 7 24.06 -9.75 29.24
C VAL A 7 22.82 -10.19 30.01
N GLY A 8 22.32 -9.32 30.89
CA GLY A 8 20.99 -9.43 31.49
C GLY A 8 20.16 -8.23 31.03
N ALA A 9 19.39 -8.39 29.96
CA ALA A 9 18.39 -7.42 29.56
C ALA A 9 17.08 -7.78 30.26
N THR A 10 16.77 -7.05 31.33
CA THR A 10 15.47 -7.13 32.02
C THR A 10 14.47 -6.32 31.20
N ALA A 11 13.56 -7.01 30.50
CA ALA A 11 12.42 -6.37 29.86
C ALA A 11 11.50 -5.81 30.95
N VAL A 12 11.44 -4.48 31.05
CA VAL A 12 10.47 -3.78 31.89
C VAL A 12 9.23 -3.57 31.02
N ALA A 13 8.24 -4.43 31.18
CA ALA A 13 6.91 -4.19 30.64
C ALA A 13 6.28 -3.01 31.40
N MET A 14 6.35 -1.81 30.82
CA MET A 14 5.59 -0.65 31.31
C MET A 14 4.13 -0.83 30.91
N SER A 15 3.34 -1.32 31.85
CA SER A 15 1.88 -1.33 31.78
C SER A 15 1.37 0.09 31.98
N LEU A 16 1.07 0.81 30.90
CA LEU A 16 0.32 2.07 30.95
C LEU A 16 -1.15 1.73 31.23
N LEU A 17 -1.56 1.87 32.49
CA LEU A 17 -2.97 1.83 32.91
C LEU A 17 -3.60 3.21 32.66
N LEU A 18 -4.44 3.32 31.63
CA LEU A 18 -5.39 4.42 31.46
C LEU A 18 -6.73 4.01 32.07
N THR A 19 -7.07 4.60 33.22
CA THR A 19 -8.42 4.52 33.81
C THR A 19 -9.35 5.54 33.14
N GLY A 20 -10.46 5.07 32.55
CA GLY A 20 -11.53 5.95 32.05
C GLY A 20 -12.73 5.22 31.41
N CYS A 21 -13.61 4.68 32.26
CA CYS A 21 -15.00 4.25 32.03
C CYS A 21 -15.61 4.34 30.61
N GLY A 22 -15.87 3.18 29.98
CA GLY A 22 -16.77 3.04 28.82
C GLY A 22 -16.40 1.98 27.77
N SER A 23 -15.29 1.26 27.94
CA SER A 23 -14.65 0.47 26.86
C SER A 23 -14.63 -1.04 27.08
N SER A 24 -15.60 -1.64 27.79
CA SER A 24 -15.46 -3.02 28.30
C SER A 24 -15.12 -4.06 27.21
N GLY A 25 -15.61 -3.87 25.98
CA GLY A 25 -15.25 -4.73 24.85
C GLY A 25 -13.89 -4.41 24.21
N TRP A 26 -13.41 -3.17 24.23
CA TRP A 26 -12.16 -2.78 23.55
C TRP A 26 -10.92 -3.42 24.18
N ASP A 27 -10.89 -3.52 25.52
CA ASP A 27 -9.75 -4.11 26.22
C ASP A 27 -9.52 -5.58 25.81
N SER A 28 -10.58 -6.27 25.38
CA SER A 28 -10.55 -7.67 24.91
C SER A 28 -9.95 -7.88 23.52
N VAL A 29 -9.65 -6.81 22.76
CA VAL A 29 -9.09 -6.94 21.41
C VAL A 29 -7.69 -7.53 21.49
N GLU A 30 -7.52 -8.73 20.94
CA GLU A 30 -6.25 -9.46 20.95
C GLU A 30 -5.96 -10.03 19.56
N MET A 31 -4.69 -9.99 19.16
CA MET A 31 -4.22 -10.65 17.95
C MET A 31 -3.95 -12.12 18.25
N THR A 32 -4.64 -13.02 17.55
CA THR A 32 -4.51 -14.47 17.70
C THR A 32 -3.56 -15.07 16.67
N GLU A 33 -3.40 -14.42 15.52
CA GLU A 33 -2.43 -14.78 14.50
C GLU A 33 -1.76 -13.53 13.92
N GLU A 34 -0.44 -13.56 13.79
CA GLU A 34 0.34 -12.47 13.19
C GLU A 34 0.08 -12.36 11.68
N PRO A 35 0.21 -11.15 11.10
CA PRO A 35 0.18 -10.98 9.66
C PRO A 35 1.33 -11.73 8.99
N ALA A 36 1.09 -12.17 7.75
CA ALA A 36 2.10 -12.79 6.90
C ALA A 36 1.90 -12.34 5.44
N PRO A 37 2.87 -12.54 4.54
CA PRO A 37 2.71 -12.18 3.13
C PRO A 37 1.45 -12.80 2.52
N GLY A 38 0.49 -11.95 2.13
CA GLY A 38 -0.79 -12.36 1.54
C GLY A 38 -1.83 -12.84 2.54
N LYS A 39 -1.57 -12.73 3.84
CA LYS A 39 -2.48 -13.18 4.89
C LYS A 39 -2.62 -12.09 5.95
N ALA A 40 -3.86 -11.62 6.12
CA ALA A 40 -4.23 -10.70 7.18
C ALA A 40 -3.97 -11.31 8.57
N PRO A 41 -3.76 -10.48 9.62
CA PRO A 41 -3.77 -10.98 10.99
C PRO A 41 -5.11 -11.63 11.31
N ALA A 42 -5.18 -12.37 12.41
CA ALA A 42 -6.46 -12.76 13.01
C ALA A 42 -6.58 -12.08 14.37
N VAL A 43 -7.79 -11.60 14.69
CA VAL A 43 -8.08 -10.97 15.98
C VAL A 43 -9.31 -11.58 16.61
N THR A 44 -9.39 -11.49 17.93
CA THR A 44 -10.56 -11.82 18.74
C THR A 44 -10.92 -10.62 19.62
N PHE A 45 -12.21 -10.47 19.91
CA PHE A 45 -12.74 -9.46 20.82
C PHE A 45 -14.16 -9.87 21.27
N GLU A 46 -14.62 -9.30 22.38
CA GLU A 46 -15.99 -9.45 22.86
C GLU A 46 -16.98 -8.77 21.90
N THR A 47 -18.06 -9.48 21.59
CA THR A 47 -19.10 -9.01 20.66
C THR A 47 -20.44 -8.81 21.39
N PRO A 48 -21.25 -7.81 20.98
CA PRO A 48 -20.96 -6.82 19.94
C PRO A 48 -19.95 -5.76 20.41
N MET A 49 -19.03 -5.37 19.52
CA MET A 49 -18.11 -4.26 19.75
C MET A 49 -18.87 -2.93 19.65
N LYS A 50 -18.74 -2.09 20.68
CA LYS A 50 -19.27 -0.74 20.67
C LYS A 50 -18.32 0.19 21.40
N VAL A 51 -17.76 1.15 20.67
CA VAL A 51 -16.94 2.22 21.23
C VAL A 51 -17.67 3.55 21.11
N GLU A 52 -17.71 4.30 22.22
CA GLU A 52 -18.34 5.64 22.28
C GLU A 52 -17.35 6.76 21.91
N GLU A 53 -16.05 6.46 21.94
CA GLU A 53 -14.96 7.35 21.54
C GLU A 53 -13.97 6.56 20.67
N THR A 54 -13.18 7.26 19.87
CA THR A 54 -12.12 6.61 19.08
C THR A 54 -11.11 5.94 20.01
N GLN A 55 -10.83 4.67 19.75
CA GLN A 55 -9.90 3.83 20.51
C GLN A 55 -8.79 3.30 19.58
N THR A 56 -7.58 3.25 20.10
CA THR A 56 -6.41 2.62 19.46
C THR A 56 -5.72 1.68 20.44
N LYS A 57 -5.15 0.58 19.95
CA LYS A 57 -4.38 -0.37 20.76
C LYS A 57 -3.27 -0.97 19.91
N VAL A 58 -2.02 -0.84 20.36
CA VAL A 58 -0.91 -1.56 19.75
C VAL A 58 -1.07 -3.05 20.09
N LEU A 59 -1.31 -3.87 19.06
CA LEU A 59 -1.42 -5.32 19.18
C LEU A 59 -0.06 -6.01 19.07
N LYS A 60 0.87 -5.39 18.35
CA LYS A 60 2.26 -5.85 18.19
C LYS A 60 3.14 -4.64 17.95
N GLU A 61 4.20 -4.49 18.74
CA GLU A 61 5.22 -3.48 18.51
C GLU A 61 6.00 -3.77 17.23
N GLY A 62 6.32 -2.72 16.48
CA GLY A 62 7.23 -2.81 15.35
C GLY A 62 8.68 -2.97 15.80
N GLY A 63 9.56 -3.26 14.83
CA GLY A 63 11.00 -3.39 15.09
C GLY A 63 11.89 -2.80 14.01
N GLY A 64 11.30 -2.24 12.96
CA GLY A 64 12.02 -1.57 11.89
C GLY A 64 12.12 -0.06 12.11
N SER A 65 12.09 0.70 11.02
CA SER A 65 12.31 2.14 11.03
C SER A 65 11.22 2.86 11.84
N GLU A 66 11.62 3.86 12.63
CA GLU A 66 10.70 4.76 13.34
C GLU A 66 9.98 5.66 12.34
N ILE A 67 8.68 5.87 12.56
CA ILE A 67 7.81 6.73 11.77
C ILE A 67 7.72 8.10 12.43
N ASP A 68 8.06 9.14 11.68
CA ASP A 68 8.05 10.53 12.10
C ASP A 68 6.92 11.31 11.42
N ALA A 69 6.56 12.45 12.00
CA ALA A 69 5.66 13.40 11.35
C ALA A 69 6.26 13.88 10.01
N GLY A 70 5.47 13.78 8.95
CA GLY A 70 5.83 14.10 7.57
C GLY A 70 6.15 12.87 6.72
N ASP A 71 6.36 11.70 7.33
CA ASP A 71 6.65 10.48 6.59
C ASP A 71 5.47 9.98 5.79
N ASN A 72 5.78 9.33 4.67
CA ASN A 72 4.83 8.48 3.96
C ASN A 72 5.06 7.04 4.40
N ILE A 73 3.98 6.33 4.70
CA ILE A 73 4.01 4.93 5.10
C ILE A 73 3.10 4.09 4.22
N MET A 74 3.43 2.81 4.08
CA MET A 74 2.56 1.81 3.48
C MET A 74 1.82 1.06 4.58
N LEU A 75 0.49 1.12 4.54
CA LEU A 75 -0.38 0.38 5.45
C LEU A 75 -1.03 -0.81 4.74
N GLN A 76 -1.12 -1.93 5.45
CA GLN A 76 -2.07 -2.99 5.16
C GLN A 76 -3.18 -2.95 6.21
N ALA A 77 -4.41 -3.30 5.81
CA ALA A 77 -5.58 -3.24 6.67
C ALA A 77 -6.37 -4.55 6.62
N ALA A 78 -6.95 -4.93 7.75
CA ALA A 78 -7.94 -5.99 7.88
C ALA A 78 -9.12 -5.48 8.72
N LEU A 79 -10.34 -5.68 8.24
CA LEU A 79 -11.55 -5.13 8.86
C LEU A 79 -12.41 -6.28 9.39
N TYR A 80 -12.97 -6.10 10.58
CA TYR A 80 -13.84 -7.08 11.25
C TYR A 80 -15.15 -6.44 11.68
N LYS A 81 -16.24 -7.18 11.51
CA LYS A 81 -17.58 -6.78 11.91
C LYS A 81 -17.67 -6.81 13.43
N GLY A 82 -18.10 -5.71 14.04
CA GLY A 82 -18.24 -5.60 15.49
C GLY A 82 -19.24 -6.58 16.09
N SER A 83 -20.29 -6.92 15.35
CA SER A 83 -21.41 -7.74 15.82
C SER A 83 -21.03 -9.19 16.15
N ASP A 84 -20.08 -9.77 15.41
CA ASP A 84 -19.77 -11.20 15.47
C ASP A 84 -18.29 -11.54 15.21
N GLY A 85 -17.44 -10.56 14.92
CA GLY A 85 -16.02 -10.76 14.64
C GLY A 85 -15.70 -11.29 13.24
N SER A 86 -16.71 -11.44 12.36
CA SER A 86 -16.49 -11.89 10.99
C SER A 86 -15.68 -10.87 10.17
N SER A 87 -14.87 -11.35 9.22
CA SER A 87 -14.07 -10.47 8.36
C SER A 87 -14.95 -9.72 7.36
N LEU A 88 -14.67 -8.43 7.19
CA LEU A 88 -15.24 -7.53 6.18
C LEU A 88 -14.31 -7.35 4.97
N GLY A 89 -13.14 -7.97 5.00
CA GLY A 89 -12.12 -7.91 3.96
C GLY A 89 -10.80 -7.33 4.43
N ASP A 90 -9.81 -7.44 3.54
CA ASP A 90 -8.44 -7.04 3.80
C ASP A 90 -7.72 -6.57 2.53
N THR A 91 -6.59 -5.89 2.71
CA THR A 91 -5.69 -5.48 1.62
C THR A 91 -4.55 -6.48 1.39
N TYR A 92 -4.26 -7.34 2.37
CA TYR A 92 -3.16 -8.31 2.38
C TYR A 92 -3.25 -9.28 1.21
N SER A 93 -4.41 -9.91 1.05
CA SER A 93 -4.71 -10.90 0.02
C SER A 93 -4.59 -10.33 -1.40
N LYS A 94 -4.75 -9.01 -1.55
CA LYS A 94 -4.68 -8.28 -2.82
C LYS A 94 -3.29 -7.71 -3.11
N GLY A 95 -2.39 -7.70 -2.13
CA GLY A 95 -1.08 -7.06 -2.23
C GLY A 95 -1.14 -5.54 -2.41
N SER A 96 -2.32 -4.93 -2.25
CA SER A 96 -2.58 -3.52 -2.55
C SER A 96 -2.67 -2.70 -1.27
N GLY A 97 -1.51 -2.39 -0.68
CA GLY A 97 -1.46 -1.53 0.50
C GLY A 97 -1.80 -0.08 0.16
N GLN A 98 -2.20 0.67 1.18
CA GLN A 98 -2.53 2.09 1.09
C GLN A 98 -1.35 2.94 1.53
N VAL A 99 -1.05 3.99 0.77
CA VAL A 99 -0.10 5.02 1.20
C VAL A 99 -0.82 6.00 2.11
N LEU A 100 -0.25 6.29 3.27
CA LEU A 100 -0.70 7.31 4.19
C LEU A 100 0.46 8.26 4.52
N THR A 101 0.18 9.56 4.57
CA THR A 101 1.14 10.55 5.06
C THR A 101 0.82 10.90 6.51
N VAL A 102 1.80 10.77 7.40
CA VAL A 102 1.66 11.10 8.83
C VAL A 102 1.84 12.60 9.04
N ASN A 103 0.86 13.41 8.67
CA ASN A 103 0.96 14.87 8.66
C ASN A 103 -0.15 15.56 9.47
N ASP A 104 -0.13 16.89 9.46
CA ASP A 104 -1.13 17.70 10.16
C ASP A 104 -2.56 17.45 9.67
N GLN A 105 -2.76 17.10 8.39
CA GLN A 105 -4.08 16.74 7.87
C GLN A 105 -4.58 15.43 8.50
N LEU A 106 -3.71 14.43 8.69
CA LEU A 106 -4.05 13.22 9.42
C LEU A 106 -4.36 13.56 10.88
N LYS A 107 -3.57 14.43 11.51
CA LYS A 107 -3.79 14.88 12.88
C LYS A 107 -5.13 15.57 13.09
N GLU A 108 -5.52 16.42 12.14
CA GLU A 108 -6.80 17.14 12.18
C GLU A 108 -8.00 16.22 11.95
N SER A 109 -7.86 15.23 11.07
CA SER A 109 -8.95 14.32 10.70
C SER A 109 -9.09 13.12 11.64
N LEU A 110 -7.98 12.51 12.05
CA LEU A 110 -7.92 11.29 12.87
C LEU A 110 -6.81 11.42 13.92
N PRO A 111 -6.99 12.26 14.97
CA PRO A 111 -5.93 12.57 15.93
C PRO A 111 -5.41 11.33 16.66
N GLN A 112 -6.28 10.38 17.04
CA GLN A 112 -5.84 9.14 17.70
C GLN A 112 -5.03 8.24 16.75
N MET A 113 -5.38 8.18 15.46
CA MET A 113 -4.59 7.45 14.48
C MET A 113 -3.25 8.14 14.23
N TYR A 114 -3.23 9.47 14.16
CA TYR A 114 -2.00 10.23 14.08
C TYR A 114 -1.09 9.95 15.28
N ASP A 115 -1.61 10.01 16.50
CA ASP A 115 -0.83 9.77 17.72
C ASP A 115 -0.29 8.34 17.78
N ALA A 116 -1.10 7.35 17.34
CA ALA A 116 -0.67 5.96 17.25
C ALA A 116 0.45 5.76 16.21
N LEU A 117 0.39 6.47 15.07
CA LEU A 117 1.36 6.30 13.98
C LEU A 117 2.62 7.16 14.12
N SER A 118 2.55 8.33 14.78
CA SER A 118 3.65 9.32 14.81
C SER A 118 4.86 8.91 15.67
N ASN A 119 4.82 7.73 16.27
CA ASN A 119 5.97 7.08 16.92
C ASN A 119 5.97 5.56 16.68
N ALA A 120 5.17 5.10 15.72
CA ALA A 120 5.12 3.69 15.37
C ALA A 120 6.44 3.27 14.74
N GLN A 121 6.69 1.97 14.69
CA GLN A 121 7.80 1.40 13.92
C GLN A 121 7.28 0.54 12.78
N GLU A 122 8.07 0.38 11.72
CA GLU A 122 7.78 -0.64 10.70
C GLU A 122 7.60 -2.02 11.36
N GLY A 123 6.54 -2.72 10.94
CA GLY A 123 6.05 -3.99 11.49
C GLY A 123 5.06 -3.84 12.65
N GLU A 124 4.75 -2.62 13.09
CA GLU A 124 3.77 -2.38 14.14
C GLU A 124 2.35 -2.68 13.65
N VAL A 125 1.56 -3.33 14.50
CA VAL A 125 0.16 -3.66 14.24
C VAL A 125 -0.72 -2.94 15.27
N ILE A 126 -1.63 -2.10 14.79
CA ILE A 126 -2.51 -1.26 15.58
C ILE A 126 -3.95 -1.67 15.32
N ALA A 127 -4.71 -1.92 16.38
CA ALA A 127 -6.17 -1.97 16.31
C ALA A 127 -6.73 -0.56 16.44
N TYR A 128 -7.80 -0.28 15.69
CA TYR A 128 -8.54 0.96 15.69
C TYR A 128 -10.05 0.69 15.67
N SER A 129 -10.82 1.49 16.40
CA SER A 129 -12.28 1.55 16.29
C SER A 129 -12.76 2.96 16.61
N SER A 130 -13.83 3.42 15.97
CA SER A 130 -14.45 4.71 16.30
C SER A 130 -15.97 4.66 16.15
N PRO A 131 -16.72 5.59 16.76
CA PRO A 131 -18.17 5.68 16.55
C PRO A 131 -18.57 5.79 15.08
N GLU A 132 -17.72 6.40 14.24
CA GLU A 132 -17.95 6.57 12.80
C GLU A 132 -17.84 5.28 12.00
N THR A 133 -17.30 4.21 12.60
CA THR A 133 -17.30 2.89 11.96
C THR A 133 -18.57 2.09 12.22
N SER A 134 -19.49 2.63 13.04
CA SER A 134 -20.80 2.02 13.28
C SER A 134 -21.62 1.88 12.00
N GLY A 135 -22.33 0.76 11.87
CA GLY A 135 -23.26 0.52 10.76
C GLY A 135 -22.62 0.37 9.37
N LYS A 136 -21.28 0.45 9.24
CA LYS A 136 -20.57 0.31 7.96
C LYS A 136 -20.59 -1.12 7.38
N ALA A 137 -21.03 -2.10 8.17
CA ALA A 137 -20.94 -3.52 7.84
C ALA A 137 -22.25 -4.18 7.32
N GLU A 138 -23.24 -3.36 6.92
CA GLU A 138 -24.62 -3.76 6.54
C GLU A 138 -25.30 -4.71 7.54
N ASP A 139 -26.26 -4.19 8.32
CA ASP A 139 -27.42 -4.90 8.92
C ASP A 139 -28.09 -4.09 10.04
N GLY A 140 -28.15 -2.75 9.98
CA GLY A 140 -28.87 -1.95 11.00
C GLY A 140 -28.41 -2.14 12.46
N ASP A 141 -27.31 -2.86 12.69
CA ASP A 141 -26.68 -3.07 13.98
C ASP A 141 -25.79 -1.86 14.29
N ASP A 142 -25.84 -1.40 15.53
CA ASP A 142 -25.13 -0.21 16.01
C ASP A 142 -23.71 -0.51 16.50
N SER A 143 -23.21 -1.74 16.26
CA SER A 143 -21.83 -2.11 16.54
C SER A 143 -20.83 -1.37 15.67
N THR A 144 -19.69 -1.01 16.26
CA THR A 144 -18.54 -0.42 15.59
C THR A 144 -17.63 -1.51 15.03
N SER A 145 -16.99 -1.29 13.89
CA SER A 145 -16.00 -2.24 13.37
C SER A 145 -14.73 -2.24 14.23
N VAL A 146 -13.99 -3.35 14.21
CA VAL A 146 -12.59 -3.40 14.62
C VAL A 146 -11.75 -3.43 13.36
N GLU A 147 -10.87 -2.44 13.20
CA GLU A 147 -9.96 -2.33 12.08
C GLU A 147 -8.54 -2.57 12.57
N VAL A 148 -7.74 -3.31 11.81
CA VAL A 148 -6.36 -3.65 12.16
C VAL A 148 -5.46 -3.15 11.05
N TYR A 149 -4.52 -2.29 11.41
CA TYR A 149 -3.57 -1.65 10.50
C TYR A 149 -2.16 -2.11 10.81
N GLU A 150 -1.40 -2.50 9.78
CA GLU A 150 0.03 -2.79 9.89
C GLU A 150 0.86 -1.76 9.13
N VAL A 151 1.84 -1.18 9.81
CA VAL A 151 2.86 -0.33 9.22
C VAL A 151 3.89 -1.20 8.49
N THR A 152 3.61 -1.55 7.24
CA THR A 152 4.49 -2.47 6.50
C THR A 152 5.81 -1.84 6.05
N LYS A 153 5.83 -0.52 5.80
CA LYS A 153 7.02 0.17 5.29
C LYS A 153 6.97 1.67 5.55
N LYS A 154 8.09 2.26 5.97
CA LYS A 154 8.41 3.69 5.85
C LYS A 154 8.95 3.93 4.45
N LEU A 155 8.33 4.84 3.73
CA LEU A 155 8.70 5.15 2.35
C LEU A 155 9.75 6.25 2.33
N LEU A 156 10.60 6.22 1.31
CA LEU A 156 11.55 7.30 1.10
C LEU A 156 10.80 8.64 0.89
N PRO A 157 11.37 9.75 1.36
CA PRO A 157 10.86 11.07 1.02
C PRO A 157 10.99 11.32 -0.49
N PRO A 158 10.32 12.36 -1.04
CA PRO A 158 10.53 12.77 -2.42
C PRO A 158 12.02 12.98 -2.74
N LEU A 159 12.47 12.47 -3.89
CA LEU A 159 13.87 12.56 -4.28
C LEU A 159 14.21 13.98 -4.74
N ASN A 160 15.33 14.52 -4.26
CA ASN A 160 15.82 15.85 -4.61
C ASN A 160 17.33 15.88 -4.85
N GLU A 161 17.89 14.74 -5.25
CA GLU A 161 19.31 14.62 -5.58
C GLU A 161 19.61 15.16 -6.98
N GLU A 162 20.89 15.38 -7.27
CA GLU A 162 21.32 15.81 -8.60
C GLU A 162 21.06 14.69 -9.63
N MET A 163 20.30 15.01 -10.67
CA MET A 163 20.07 14.09 -11.78
C MET A 163 21.25 14.08 -12.74
N LYS A 164 21.65 12.89 -13.19
CA LYS A 164 22.52 12.79 -14.36
C LYS A 164 21.78 13.32 -15.61
N THR A 165 22.55 13.71 -16.62
CA THR A 165 21.97 14.11 -17.91
C THR A 165 21.31 12.90 -18.60
N PRO A 166 20.05 13.03 -19.07
CA PRO A 166 19.38 11.97 -19.81
C PRO A 166 20.17 11.46 -21.02
N ALA A 167 20.08 10.16 -21.28
CA ALA A 167 20.72 9.51 -22.41
C ALA A 167 20.29 10.14 -23.75
N LYS A 168 21.18 10.05 -24.75
CA LYS A 168 20.95 10.66 -26.06
C LYS A 168 19.63 10.17 -26.69
N GLY A 169 18.76 11.11 -27.03
CA GLY A 169 17.47 10.82 -27.66
C GLY A 169 16.36 10.48 -26.67
N MET A 170 16.60 10.68 -25.37
CA MET A 170 15.56 10.86 -24.35
C MET A 170 15.21 12.35 -24.26
N PRO A 171 13.96 12.70 -23.89
CA PRO A 171 13.60 14.06 -23.51
C PRO A 171 14.50 14.62 -22.40
N LYS A 172 14.61 15.95 -22.35
CA LYS A 172 15.32 16.59 -21.23
C LYS A 172 14.40 16.62 -20.01
N VAL A 173 14.95 16.26 -18.85
CA VAL A 173 14.27 16.38 -17.56
C VAL A 173 14.97 17.43 -16.72
N THR A 174 14.17 18.28 -16.05
CA THR A 174 14.63 19.25 -15.04
C THR A 174 13.87 19.01 -13.74
N GLN A 175 14.29 19.60 -12.63
CA GLN A 175 13.54 19.56 -11.37
C GLN A 175 13.53 20.93 -10.71
N ASP A 176 12.52 21.18 -9.88
CA ASP A 176 12.47 22.36 -8.99
C ASP A 176 13.24 22.12 -7.68
N ASP A 177 13.26 23.12 -6.80
CA ASP A 177 13.97 23.07 -5.51
C ASP A 177 13.41 22.02 -4.54
N LYS A 178 12.22 21.49 -4.80
CA LYS A 178 11.58 20.41 -4.04
C LYS A 178 11.79 19.04 -4.68
N GLY A 179 12.54 18.99 -5.78
CA GLY A 179 12.80 17.76 -6.53
C GLY A 179 11.69 17.37 -7.51
N THR A 180 10.64 18.18 -7.71
CA THR A 180 9.55 17.85 -8.64
C THR A 180 10.06 17.84 -10.07
N PRO A 181 10.01 16.70 -10.79
CA PRO A 181 10.54 16.62 -12.14
C PRO A 181 9.59 17.30 -13.15
N THR A 182 10.18 17.91 -14.18
CA THR A 182 9.48 18.43 -15.35
C THR A 182 10.09 17.83 -16.60
N ILE A 183 9.26 17.18 -17.41
CA ILE A 183 9.67 16.59 -18.69
C ILE A 183 9.51 17.66 -19.78
N GLN A 184 10.58 18.01 -20.46
CA GLN A 184 10.50 18.91 -21.60
C GLN A 184 9.83 18.22 -22.79
N LYS A 185 9.19 19.01 -23.66
CA LYS A 185 8.49 18.49 -24.84
C LYS A 185 9.38 17.52 -25.63
N PRO A 186 8.95 16.26 -25.82
CA PRO A 186 9.69 15.30 -26.62
C PRO A 186 9.87 15.77 -28.07
N SER A 187 10.93 15.30 -28.71
CA SER A 187 11.25 15.67 -30.09
C SER A 187 11.81 14.48 -30.86
N GLY A 188 11.74 14.56 -32.19
CA GLY A 188 12.14 13.48 -33.09
C GLY A 188 10.99 12.52 -33.42
N PRO A 189 11.29 11.39 -34.09
CA PRO A 189 10.29 10.42 -34.48
C PRO A 189 9.67 9.75 -33.26
N GLU A 190 8.40 9.35 -33.38
CA GLU A 190 7.71 8.60 -32.34
C GLU A 190 8.47 7.31 -31.99
N PRO A 191 8.64 6.97 -30.71
CA PRO A 191 9.39 5.80 -30.29
C PRO A 191 8.67 4.51 -30.72
N THR A 192 9.45 3.59 -31.27
CA THR A 192 8.97 2.23 -31.61
C THR A 192 9.44 1.17 -30.61
N LYS A 193 10.30 1.56 -29.66
CA LYS A 193 10.88 0.69 -28.63
C LYS A 193 10.83 1.38 -27.29
N LEU A 194 10.66 0.60 -26.23
CA LEU A 194 10.84 1.05 -24.86
C LEU A 194 12.29 1.51 -24.66
N LYS A 195 12.46 2.65 -24.00
CA LYS A 195 13.76 3.11 -23.51
C LYS A 195 13.61 3.50 -22.06
N THR A 196 14.64 3.18 -21.29
CA THR A 196 14.72 3.48 -19.87
C THR A 196 16.06 4.13 -19.59
N ASP A 197 16.07 5.18 -18.78
CA ASP A 197 17.30 5.77 -18.25
C ASP A 197 17.14 6.12 -16.76
N VAL A 198 18.13 5.75 -15.96
CA VAL A 198 18.14 5.98 -14.51
C VAL A 198 18.76 7.33 -14.22
N LEU A 199 17.96 8.35 -13.97
CA LEU A 199 18.42 9.73 -13.77
C LEU A 199 19.05 9.96 -12.39
N ILE A 200 18.53 9.28 -11.36
CA ILE A 200 19.12 9.18 -10.01
C ILE A 200 19.20 7.69 -9.71
N GLU A 201 20.37 7.21 -9.28
CA GLU A 201 20.58 5.81 -8.93
C GLU A 201 20.29 5.58 -7.45
N GLY A 202 19.26 4.79 -7.16
CA GLY A 202 18.94 4.36 -5.81
C GLY A 202 19.89 3.28 -5.31
N ASP A 203 19.95 3.14 -3.99
CA ASP A 203 20.77 2.15 -3.29
C ASP A 203 19.94 1.11 -2.53
N GLY A 204 18.62 1.23 -2.55
CA GLY A 204 17.68 0.35 -1.86
C GLY A 204 17.45 -0.99 -2.56
N GLU A 205 16.39 -1.67 -2.12
CA GLU A 205 16.03 -2.99 -2.64
C GLU A 205 15.72 -2.97 -4.14
N THR A 206 16.09 -4.05 -4.84
CA THR A 206 15.78 -4.22 -6.27
C THR A 206 14.32 -4.58 -6.46
N VAL A 207 13.65 -3.85 -7.36
CA VAL A 207 12.26 -4.10 -7.79
C VAL A 207 12.20 -5.33 -8.68
N SER A 208 11.39 -6.32 -8.30
CA SER A 208 10.97 -7.44 -9.12
C SER A 208 9.79 -7.06 -10.01
N ALA A 209 9.62 -7.76 -11.14
CA ALA A 209 8.54 -7.50 -12.09
C ALA A 209 7.13 -7.79 -11.55
N SER A 210 7.02 -8.53 -10.43
CA SER A 210 5.76 -8.84 -9.74
C SER A 210 5.50 -7.92 -8.54
N ASP A 211 6.41 -7.02 -8.20
CA ASP A 211 6.27 -6.21 -7.01
C ASP A 211 5.14 -5.19 -7.12
N THR A 212 4.73 -4.72 -5.96
CA THR A 212 4.03 -3.45 -5.84
C THR A 212 5.05 -2.37 -5.53
N VAL A 213 5.13 -1.35 -6.39
CA VAL A 213 6.02 -0.20 -6.19
C VAL A 213 5.23 0.98 -5.63
N VAL A 214 5.84 1.73 -4.73
CA VAL A 214 5.31 3.03 -4.33
C VAL A 214 6.11 4.09 -5.04
N ALA A 215 5.41 4.92 -5.80
CA ALA A 215 6.07 5.86 -6.68
C ALA A 215 5.48 7.26 -6.62
N ASN A 216 6.37 8.22 -6.78
CA ASN A 216 6.00 9.52 -7.32
C ASN A 216 6.27 9.55 -8.82
N TYR A 217 5.42 10.19 -9.62
CA TYR A 217 5.58 10.21 -11.07
C TYR A 217 5.00 11.45 -11.75
N VAL A 218 5.53 11.73 -12.93
CA VAL A 218 4.97 12.66 -13.93
C VAL A 218 4.88 11.93 -15.26
N GLY A 219 3.72 11.99 -15.91
CA GLY A 219 3.47 11.43 -17.23
C GLY A 219 3.11 12.53 -18.24
N VAL A 220 3.80 12.55 -19.38
CA VAL A 220 3.50 13.44 -20.51
C VAL A 220 3.25 12.64 -21.79
N ARG A 221 2.44 13.21 -22.69
CA ARG A 221 2.25 12.66 -24.04
C ARG A 221 3.49 12.91 -24.89
N TRP A 222 3.89 11.93 -25.71
CA TRP A 222 5.01 12.11 -26.63
C TRP A 222 4.74 13.21 -27.67
N GLU A 223 3.53 13.23 -28.24
CA GLU A 223 3.17 14.07 -29.38
C GLU A 223 3.34 15.58 -29.12
N ASP A 224 2.83 16.05 -27.98
CA ASP A 224 2.78 17.48 -27.67
C ASP A 224 3.51 17.86 -26.38
N GLY A 225 3.98 16.88 -25.60
CA GLY A 225 4.65 17.10 -24.32
C GLY A 225 3.71 17.53 -23.20
N LYS A 226 2.39 17.48 -23.39
CA LYS A 226 1.45 17.90 -22.35
C LYS A 226 1.40 16.87 -21.22
N PRO A 227 1.43 17.30 -19.95
CA PRO A 227 1.16 16.42 -18.82
C PRO A 227 -0.28 15.90 -18.90
N PHE A 228 -0.46 14.65 -18.53
CA PHE A 228 -1.79 14.04 -18.42
C PHE A 228 -2.04 13.41 -17.05
N ASP A 229 -0.98 13.11 -16.30
CA ASP A 229 -1.10 12.59 -14.94
C ASP A 229 0.17 12.88 -14.12
N SER A 230 0.00 13.15 -12.83
CA SER A 230 1.09 13.36 -11.89
C SER A 230 0.66 13.07 -10.46
N SER A 231 1.49 12.37 -9.69
CA SER A 231 1.30 12.24 -8.24
C SER A 231 1.76 13.49 -7.48
N TYR A 232 2.72 14.25 -8.02
CA TYR A 232 3.21 15.48 -7.41
C TYR A 232 2.12 16.55 -7.34
N GLU A 233 1.28 16.66 -8.38
CA GLU A 233 0.11 17.54 -8.37
C GLU A 233 -0.95 17.10 -7.36
N LYS A 234 -1.06 15.79 -7.10
CA LYS A 234 -1.99 15.20 -6.12
C LYS A 234 -1.45 15.25 -4.68
N GLY A 235 -0.15 15.47 -4.50
CA GLY A 235 0.50 15.65 -3.20
C GLY A 235 0.84 14.38 -2.43
N THR A 236 0.53 13.18 -2.95
CA THR A 236 0.85 11.90 -2.29
C THR A 236 1.40 10.89 -3.29
N PRO A 237 2.41 10.09 -2.90
CA PRO A 237 2.83 8.92 -3.66
C PRO A 237 1.68 7.92 -3.84
N VAL A 238 1.80 7.10 -4.88
CA VAL A 238 0.77 6.11 -5.25
C VAL A 238 1.39 4.71 -5.31
N SER A 239 0.63 3.73 -4.86
CA SER A 239 0.98 2.31 -4.90
C SER A 239 0.54 1.68 -6.23
N PHE A 240 1.46 0.98 -6.90
CA PHE A 240 1.24 0.36 -8.21
C PHE A 240 1.70 -1.10 -8.21
N PRO A 241 0.77 -2.07 -8.24
CA PRO A 241 1.11 -3.46 -8.55
C PRO A 241 1.60 -3.53 -10.00
N LEU A 242 2.85 -3.94 -10.22
CA LEU A 242 3.45 -3.92 -11.56
C LEU A 242 2.77 -4.88 -12.55
N ASP A 243 2.04 -5.87 -12.04
CA ASP A 243 1.22 -6.77 -12.86
C ASP A 243 -0.06 -6.11 -13.41
N ASN A 244 -0.50 -4.98 -12.84
CA ASN A 244 -1.76 -4.31 -13.18
C ASN A 244 -1.55 -2.91 -13.79
N VAL A 245 -0.35 -2.60 -14.28
CA VAL A 245 -0.03 -1.34 -14.98
C VAL A 245 0.37 -1.60 -16.43
N ILE A 246 0.54 -0.52 -17.22
CA ILE A 246 1.00 -0.63 -18.60
C ILE A 246 2.34 -1.36 -18.68
N VAL A 247 2.52 -2.15 -19.75
CA VAL A 247 3.71 -2.99 -19.95
C VAL A 247 5.01 -2.20 -19.87
N GLY A 248 5.01 -0.94 -20.35
CA GLY A 248 6.18 -0.08 -20.28
C GLY A 248 6.64 0.26 -18.85
N TRP A 249 5.72 0.39 -17.89
CA TRP A 249 6.07 0.56 -16.48
C TRP A 249 6.66 -0.71 -15.90
N LYS A 250 5.98 -1.85 -16.10
CA LYS A 250 6.44 -3.15 -15.61
C LYS A 250 7.87 -3.46 -16.08
N GLU A 251 8.13 -3.33 -17.38
CA GLU A 251 9.46 -3.60 -17.95
C GLU A 251 10.48 -2.50 -17.62
N GLY A 252 10.04 -1.24 -17.53
CA GLY A 252 10.95 -0.11 -17.28
C GLY A 252 11.45 -0.03 -15.84
N LEU A 253 10.63 -0.47 -14.88
CA LEU A 253 10.94 -0.40 -13.44
C LEU A 253 11.51 -1.70 -12.87
N ALA A 254 11.22 -2.85 -13.48
CA ALA A 254 11.81 -4.12 -13.05
C ALA A 254 13.35 -4.08 -13.15
N GLY A 255 14.02 -4.53 -12.09
CA GLY A 255 15.48 -4.52 -11.96
C GLY A 255 16.06 -3.18 -11.48
N GLN A 256 15.25 -2.12 -11.38
CA GLN A 256 15.67 -0.85 -10.78
C GLN A 256 15.65 -0.94 -9.25
N LYS A 257 16.31 0.00 -8.59
CA LYS A 257 16.39 0.04 -7.12
C LYS A 257 15.43 1.08 -6.54
N VAL A 258 14.93 0.79 -5.34
CA VAL A 258 14.31 1.81 -4.48
C VAL A 258 15.31 2.96 -4.27
N GLY A 259 14.82 4.20 -4.34
CA GLY A 259 15.63 5.42 -4.38
C GLY A 259 15.98 5.89 -5.79
N SER A 260 15.68 5.12 -6.84
CA SER A 260 15.95 5.55 -8.21
C SER A 260 14.89 6.51 -8.73
N ARG A 261 15.34 7.52 -9.50
CA ARG A 261 14.51 8.27 -10.46
C ARG A 261 14.75 7.70 -11.85
N VAL A 262 13.69 7.24 -12.50
CA VAL A 262 13.76 6.52 -13.77
C VAL A 262 12.92 7.25 -14.82
N GLU A 263 13.56 7.65 -15.92
CA GLU A 263 12.89 8.15 -17.11
C GLU A 263 12.54 6.97 -18.04
N ILE A 264 11.28 6.88 -18.46
CA ILE A 264 10.77 5.80 -19.31
C ILE A 264 10.07 6.40 -20.52
N VAL A 265 10.58 6.12 -21.71
CA VAL A 265 9.92 6.43 -22.99
C VAL A 265 9.21 5.18 -23.47
N ILE A 266 7.88 5.22 -23.50
CA ILE A 266 7.02 4.06 -23.73
C ILE A 266 6.38 4.18 -25.13
N PRO A 267 6.65 3.25 -26.05
CA PRO A 267 5.98 3.22 -27.34
C PRO A 267 4.49 2.87 -27.17
N THR A 268 3.65 3.30 -28.11
CA THR A 268 2.20 3.06 -28.12
C THR A 268 1.81 1.60 -27.81
N SER A 269 2.55 0.63 -28.35
CA SER A 269 2.30 -0.81 -28.15
C SER A 269 2.53 -1.33 -26.72
N LYS A 270 3.16 -0.52 -25.86
CA LYS A 270 3.41 -0.81 -24.43
C LYS A 270 2.78 0.23 -23.49
N ALA A 271 2.00 1.16 -24.05
CA ALA A 271 1.24 2.18 -23.34
C ALA A 271 -0.26 1.77 -23.30
N TYR A 272 -1.16 2.73 -23.47
CA TYR A 272 -2.62 2.48 -23.50
C TYR A 272 -3.16 2.15 -24.90
N GLY A 273 -2.32 2.17 -25.94
CA GLY A 273 -2.72 1.90 -27.32
C GLY A 273 -3.12 3.17 -28.09
N THR A 274 -3.77 2.96 -29.24
CA THR A 274 -4.18 4.01 -30.17
C THR A 274 -5.57 4.55 -29.84
N GLU A 275 -5.91 5.74 -30.36
CA GLU A 275 -7.26 6.32 -30.20
C GLU A 275 -8.37 5.37 -30.68
N LYS A 276 -8.09 4.61 -31.75
CA LYS A 276 -9.04 3.64 -32.30
C LYS A 276 -9.31 2.48 -31.34
N GLU A 277 -8.28 2.01 -30.63
CA GLU A 277 -8.38 0.90 -29.68
C GLU A 277 -9.08 1.35 -28.39
N LEU A 278 -8.81 2.58 -27.95
CA LEU A 278 -9.33 3.14 -26.72
C LEU A 278 -10.79 3.66 -26.86
N GLY A 279 -11.18 4.11 -28.04
CA GLY A 279 -12.48 4.74 -28.27
C GLY A 279 -12.52 6.21 -27.86
N LYS A 280 -13.62 6.89 -28.19
CA LYS A 280 -13.74 8.36 -28.09
C LYS A 280 -13.84 8.89 -26.65
N ASP A 281 -14.29 8.05 -25.72
CA ASP A 281 -14.54 8.43 -24.32
C ASP A 281 -13.44 7.92 -23.37
N ALA A 282 -12.27 7.60 -23.92
CA ALA A 282 -11.16 7.07 -23.15
C ALA A 282 -10.59 8.11 -22.19
N GLN A 283 -10.40 7.69 -20.93
CA GLN A 283 -9.80 8.54 -19.89
C GLN A 283 -8.27 8.60 -19.98
N TYR A 284 -7.66 7.65 -20.70
CA TYR A 284 -6.21 7.55 -20.86
C TYR A 284 -5.74 8.14 -22.19
N PRO A 285 -4.54 8.75 -22.24
CA PRO A 285 -3.99 9.25 -23.50
C PRO A 285 -3.65 8.09 -24.45
N ALA A 286 -4.03 8.25 -25.72
CA ALA A 286 -3.54 7.40 -26.79
C ALA A 286 -2.08 7.74 -27.15
N GLY A 287 -1.40 6.77 -27.75
CA GLY A 287 -0.07 6.95 -28.34
C GLY A 287 1.08 6.71 -27.37
N SER A 288 2.27 7.13 -27.79
CA SER A 288 3.49 7.00 -27.01
C SER A 288 3.54 7.99 -25.86
N LEU A 289 4.16 7.58 -24.75
CA LEU A 289 4.21 8.35 -23.50
C LEU A 289 5.64 8.47 -22.99
N VAL A 290 5.86 9.47 -22.15
CA VAL A 290 7.10 9.61 -21.37
C VAL A 290 6.74 9.77 -19.91
N PHE A 291 7.41 9.01 -19.06
CA PHE A 291 7.30 9.11 -17.62
C PHE A 291 8.63 9.41 -16.98
N VAL A 292 8.60 10.14 -15.87
CA VAL A 292 9.67 10.16 -14.87
C VAL A 292 9.07 9.61 -13.58
N VAL A 293 9.68 8.56 -13.04
CA VAL A 293 9.16 7.78 -11.91
C VAL A 293 10.22 7.71 -10.82
N ASP A 294 9.86 8.14 -9.62
CA ASP A 294 10.67 7.96 -8.41
C ASP A 294 10.17 6.75 -7.66
N ILE A 295 11.06 5.78 -7.42
CA ILE A 295 10.73 4.56 -6.69
C ILE A 295 10.99 4.81 -5.21
N LEU A 296 9.95 5.07 -4.43
CA LEU A 296 10.06 5.44 -3.01
C LEU A 296 9.99 4.23 -2.08
N GLY A 297 9.50 3.11 -2.57
CA GLY A 297 9.44 1.85 -1.85
C GLY A 297 8.97 0.72 -2.74
N ARG A 298 9.12 -0.52 -2.26
CA ARG A 298 8.54 -1.71 -2.87
C ARG A 298 8.02 -2.65 -1.78
N THR A 299 7.04 -3.45 -2.14
CA THR A 299 6.61 -4.62 -1.37
C THR A 299 6.43 -5.80 -2.32
N ASP A 300 6.80 -6.99 -1.88
CA ASP A 300 6.54 -8.20 -2.65
C ASP A 300 5.02 -8.39 -2.77
N THR A 301 4.52 -8.64 -3.98
CA THR A 301 3.13 -9.03 -4.17
C THR A 301 3.00 -10.53 -3.86
N PRO A 302 2.15 -10.95 -2.92
CA PRO A 302 1.95 -12.36 -2.60
C PRO A 302 1.46 -13.13 -3.83
N ASP A 303 2.10 -14.25 -4.14
CA ASP A 303 1.67 -15.13 -5.23
C ASP A 303 0.35 -15.83 -4.83
N PRO A 304 -0.78 -15.55 -5.51
CA PRO A 304 -2.07 -16.16 -5.16
C PRO A 304 -2.05 -17.69 -5.30
N ALA A 305 -1.14 -18.26 -6.10
CA ALA A 305 -0.99 -19.72 -6.21
C ALA A 305 -0.21 -20.36 -5.04
N LYS A 306 0.50 -19.56 -4.24
CA LYS A 306 1.22 -19.99 -3.03
C LYS A 306 0.47 -19.69 -1.74
N GLN A 307 -0.67 -18.99 -1.83
CA GLN A 307 -1.58 -18.84 -0.71
C GLN A 307 -2.21 -20.21 -0.43
N SER A 308 -1.81 -20.82 0.68
CA SER A 308 -2.47 -22.04 1.18
C SER A 308 -3.96 -21.70 1.38
N PRO A 309 -4.92 -22.52 0.92
CA PRO A 309 -6.33 -22.19 1.03
C PRO A 309 -6.72 -22.10 2.51
N SER A 310 -6.79 -20.87 3.02
CA SER A 310 -7.34 -20.59 4.34
C SER A 310 -8.84 -20.86 4.26
N ALA A 311 -9.23 -21.98 4.87
CA ALA A 311 -10.58 -22.47 5.14
C ALA A 311 -11.73 -21.70 4.47
N ALA A 312 -12.14 -22.16 3.29
CA ALA A 312 -13.55 -22.03 2.91
C ALA A 312 -14.39 -22.69 4.03
N PRO A 313 -15.53 -22.10 4.46
CA PRO A 313 -16.42 -22.77 5.39
C PRO A 313 -16.79 -24.12 4.77
N SER A 314 -16.48 -25.19 5.51
CA SER A 314 -16.87 -26.54 5.14
C SER A 314 -18.39 -26.57 5.05
N ALA A 315 -18.92 -26.59 3.83
CA ALA A 315 -20.31 -26.91 3.58
C ALA A 315 -20.51 -28.38 4.01
N SER A 316 -21.00 -28.53 5.23
CA SER A 316 -21.34 -29.79 5.85
C SER A 316 -22.51 -30.44 5.11
N SER A 317 -22.25 -31.63 4.57
CA SER A 317 -23.18 -32.74 4.33
C SER A 317 -24.51 -32.47 3.61
N ALA A 318 -24.59 -32.94 2.38
CA ALA A 318 -25.83 -33.40 1.76
C ALA A 318 -26.49 -34.51 2.60
N PRO A 319 -27.83 -34.58 2.69
CA PRO A 319 -28.53 -35.82 3.00
C PRO A 319 -28.85 -36.57 1.70
N SER A 320 -28.34 -37.81 1.63
CA SER A 320 -28.78 -38.85 0.70
C SER A 320 -30.05 -39.52 1.24
N ALA A 321 -31.12 -39.53 0.44
CA ALA A 321 -32.17 -40.56 0.37
C ALA A 321 -33.08 -40.18 -0.82
N GLY A 322 -33.55 -41.04 -1.71
CA GLY A 322 -33.49 -42.48 -1.88
C GLY A 322 -34.35 -42.79 -3.11
N ALA A 323 -33.99 -43.81 -3.89
CA ALA A 323 -34.64 -44.15 -5.14
C ALA A 323 -36.11 -44.59 -4.95
N SER A 324 -36.98 -44.26 -5.92
CA SER A 324 -38.01 -45.21 -6.37
C SER A 324 -38.46 -44.92 -7.80
N SER A 325 -38.61 -46.02 -8.53
CA SER A 325 -38.89 -46.19 -9.94
C SER A 325 -40.38 -46.12 -10.32
N SER A 326 -40.64 -46.21 -11.63
CA SER A 326 -41.92 -46.38 -12.35
C SER A 326 -42.69 -45.08 -12.64
N GLY A 327 -43.25 -44.83 -13.81
CA GLY A 327 -43.40 -45.61 -15.04
C GLY A 327 -44.66 -45.10 -15.77
N ARG A 328 -44.52 -44.85 -17.08
CA ARG A 328 -45.50 -44.37 -18.08
C ARG A 328 -45.81 -42.88 -18.10
#